data_AF-A0A7C5Q9I2-F1
#
_entry.id   AF-A0A7C5Q9I2-F1
#
_cell.length_a   1.000
_cell.length_b   1.000
_cell.length_c   1.000
_cell.angle_alpha   90.00
_cell.angle_beta   90.00
_cell.angle_gamma   90.00
#
_symmetry.space_group_name_H-M   'P 1'
#
loop_
_entity.id
_entity.type
_entity.pdbx_description
1 polymer ?
#
loop_
_entity_poly.entity_id
_entity_poly.type
_entity_poly.pdbx_seq_one_letter_code
_entity_poly.pdbx_strand_id
1 'polypeptide(L)'
;PTDVLSFPMGDRVGDRLLLGDVVVSLDTARRRAEETGSPLERVVLNLLIHGIIHLLGYDHERGGEEERRFRELEEKLRAELGIR
;
A
#
# COMPACT_ATOMS: atom_id res chain seq x y z
N PRO A 1 9.25 -11.79 8.50
CA PRO A 1 8.26 -11.82 7.40
C PRO A 1 7.65 -10.43 7.22
N THR A 2 7.61 -9.91 5.99
CA THR A 2 6.88 -8.67 5.67
C THR A 2 5.45 -8.99 5.24
N ASP A 3 4.58 -7.99 5.31
CA ASP A 3 3.17 -8.02 4.94
C ASP A 3 2.95 -7.67 3.47
N VAL A 4 3.72 -6.70 2.95
CA VAL A 4 3.68 -6.25 1.56
C VAL A 4 5.08 -5.94 1.02
N LEU A 5 5.26 -6.15 -0.29
CA LEU A 5 6.43 -5.71 -1.07
C LEU A 5 5.96 -5.01 -2.34
N SER A 6 6.69 -3.97 -2.75
CA SER A 6 6.45 -3.23 -3.98
C SER A 6 7.68 -3.25 -4.88
N PHE A 7 7.49 -3.57 -6.16
CA PHE A 7 8.56 -3.68 -7.16
C PHE A 7 8.28 -2.71 -8.31
N PRO A 8 8.86 -1.48 -8.29
CA PRO A 8 8.63 -0.51 -9.34
C PRO A 8 9.32 -0.92 -10.65
N MET A 9 8.64 -0.74 -11.78
CA MET A 9 9.18 -1.02 -13.13
C MET A 9 9.53 0.27 -13.88
N GLY A 10 8.57 1.20 -13.99
CA GLY A 10 8.79 2.48 -14.67
C GLY A 10 8.80 2.41 -16.20
N ASP A 11 8.63 1.21 -16.78
CA ASP A 11 8.58 1.00 -18.22
C ASP A 11 7.34 1.65 -18.85
N ARG A 12 7.49 2.15 -20.09
CA ARG A 12 6.37 2.68 -20.88
C ARG A 12 5.95 1.69 -21.95
N VAL A 13 4.66 1.38 -21.99
CA VAL A 13 4.03 0.58 -23.05
C VAL A 13 3.06 1.49 -23.79
N GLY A 14 3.51 2.03 -24.92
CA GLY A 14 2.80 3.09 -25.61
C GLY A 14 2.75 4.39 -24.78
N ASP A 15 1.54 4.88 -24.53
CA ASP A 15 1.28 6.07 -23.71
C ASP A 15 1.14 5.76 -22.20
N ARG A 16 1.09 4.46 -21.82
CA ARG A 16 0.88 4.01 -20.44
C ARG A 16 2.20 3.77 -19.71
N LEU A 17 2.21 4.09 -18.42
CA LEU A 17 3.30 3.78 -17.50
C LEU A 17 2.96 2.49 -16.74
N LEU A 18 3.88 1.51 -16.77
CA LEU A 18 3.84 0.35 -15.91
C LEU A 18 4.42 0.73 -14.54
N LEU A 19 3.54 0.83 -13.54
CA LEU A 19 3.95 1.16 -12.16
C LEU A 19 4.83 0.05 -11.58
N GLY A 20 4.43 -1.21 -11.75
CA GLY A 20 5.13 -2.38 -11.25
C GLY A 20 4.21 -3.34 -10.50
N ASP A 21 4.80 -4.15 -9.62
CA ASP A 21 4.09 -5.21 -8.89
C ASP A 21 3.92 -4.87 -7.40
N VAL A 22 2.78 -5.28 -6.84
CA VAL A 22 2.55 -5.32 -5.38
C VAL A 22 2.29 -6.76 -4.98
N VAL A 23 3.09 -7.27 -4.04
CA VAL A 23 2.98 -8.64 -3.53
C VAL A 23 2.55 -8.59 -2.07
N VAL A 24 1.40 -9.17 -1.76
CA VAL A 24 0.82 -9.21 -0.40
C VAL A 24 0.89 -10.63 0.15
N SER A 25 1.43 -10.78 1.35
CA SER A 25 1.42 -12.06 2.08
C SER A 25 0.08 -12.25 2.79
N LEU A 26 -0.78 -13.12 2.26
CA LEU A 26 -2.08 -13.41 2.88
C LEU A 26 -1.94 -14.05 4.27
N ASP A 27 -0.92 -14.85 4.51
CA ASP A 27 -0.69 -15.44 5.83
C ASP A 27 -0.33 -14.38 6.87
N THR A 28 0.49 -13.39 6.49
CA THR A 28 0.79 -12.25 7.37
C THR A 28 -0.44 -11.35 7.55
N ALA A 29 -1.21 -11.11 6.49
CA ALA A 29 -2.44 -10.32 6.57
C ALA A 29 -3.50 -10.96 7.48
N ARG A 30 -3.65 -12.30 7.45
CA ARG A 30 -4.53 -13.05 8.35
C ARG A 30 -4.13 -12.92 9.80
N ARG A 31 -2.85 -13.11 10.13
CA ARG A 31 -2.36 -12.90 11.50
C ARG A 31 -2.64 -11.48 12.00
N ARG A 32 -2.40 -10.46 11.17
CA ARG A 32 -2.73 -9.06 11.53
C ARG A 32 -4.22 -8.82 11.70
N ALA A 33 -5.06 -9.43 10.85
CA ALA A 33 -6.51 -9.34 10.95
C ALA A 33 -6.99 -9.90 12.30
N GLU A 34 -6.47 -11.06 12.70
CA GLU A 34 -6.74 -11.68 14.01
C GLU A 34 -6.23 -10.81 15.17
N GLU A 35 -4.99 -10.32 15.13
CA GLU A 35 -4.38 -9.48 16.17
C GLU A 35 -5.12 -8.15 16.38
N THR A 36 -5.66 -7.57 15.30
CA THR A 36 -6.32 -6.25 15.33
C THR A 36 -7.84 -6.33 15.41
N GLY A 37 -8.43 -7.54 15.34
CA GLY A 37 -9.87 -7.73 15.24
C GLY A 37 -10.49 -7.12 13.96
N SER A 38 -9.69 -6.93 12.91
CA SER A 38 -10.13 -6.35 11.65
C SER A 38 -10.53 -7.43 10.65
N PRO A 39 -11.48 -7.17 9.72
CA PRO A 39 -11.72 -8.05 8.59
C PRO A 39 -10.45 -8.23 7.74
N LEU A 40 -10.20 -9.44 7.25
CA LEU A 40 -9.03 -9.74 6.41
C LEU A 40 -9.00 -8.85 5.17
N GLU A 41 -10.15 -8.64 4.55
CA GLU A 41 -10.32 -7.80 3.37
C GLU A 41 -9.84 -6.37 3.64
N ARG A 42 -10.15 -5.83 4.83
CA ARG A 42 -9.70 -4.49 5.24
C ARG A 42 -8.18 -4.43 5.38
N VAL A 43 -7.57 -5.45 5.99
CA VAL A 43 -6.12 -5.53 6.14
C VAL A 43 -5.46 -5.59 4.76
N VAL A 44 -5.95 -6.46 3.87
CA VAL A 44 -5.41 -6.59 2.50
C VAL A 44 -5.56 -5.28 1.72
N LEU A 45 -6.71 -4.60 1.80
CA LEU A 45 -6.91 -3.30 1.14
C LEU A 45 -5.93 -2.24 1.65
N ASN A 46 -5.69 -2.18 2.96
CA ASN A 46 -4.70 -1.27 3.52
C ASN A 46 -3.28 -1.56 3.00
N LEU A 47 -2.90 -2.84 2.89
CA LEU A 47 -1.61 -3.24 2.33
C LEU A 47 -1.49 -2.91 0.85
N LEU A 48 -2.57 -3.05 0.08
CA LEU A 48 -2.58 -2.66 -1.34
C LEU A 48 -2.45 -1.14 -1.52
N ILE A 49 -3.18 -0.34 -0.73
CA ILE A 49 -3.04 1.13 -0.74
C ILE A 49 -1.59 1.52 -0.44
N HIS A 50 -1.01 0.95 0.62
CA HIS A 50 0.37 1.17 1.02
C HIS A 50 1.35 0.84 -0.12
N GLY A 51 1.21 -0.36 -0.70
CA GLY A 51 2.09 -0.83 -1.78
C GLY A 51 2.00 0.03 -3.05
N ILE A 52 0.79 0.48 -3.40
CA ILE A 52 0.57 1.36 -4.57
C ILE A 52 1.20 2.74 -4.35
N ILE A 53 1.08 3.33 -3.16
CA ILE A 53 1.71 4.62 -2.86
C ILE A 53 3.25 4.52 -3.00
N HIS A 54 3.84 3.40 -2.58
CA HIS A 54 5.25 3.12 -2.85
C HIS A 54 5.58 3.01 -4.35
N LEU A 55 4.72 2.38 -5.16
CA LEU A 55 4.90 2.34 -6.62
C LEU A 55 4.79 3.73 -7.28
N LEU A 56 4.10 4.68 -6.64
CA LEU A 56 4.05 6.09 -7.08
C LEU A 56 5.30 6.88 -6.68
N GLY A 57 6.24 6.28 -5.96
CA GLY A 57 7.54 6.87 -5.61
C GLY A 57 7.56 7.61 -4.27
N TYR A 58 6.52 7.48 -3.44
CA TYR A 58 6.52 8.01 -2.07
C TYR A 58 7.14 7.00 -1.11
N ASP A 59 7.99 7.47 -0.20
CA ASP A 59 8.66 6.61 0.76
C ASP A 59 8.56 7.17 2.18
N HIS A 60 7.79 6.48 3.03
CA HIS A 60 7.55 6.91 4.41
C HIS A 60 8.75 6.65 5.33
N GLU A 61 9.70 5.78 4.97
CA GLU A 61 10.87 5.47 5.80
C GLU A 61 11.87 6.63 5.86
N ARG A 62 11.75 7.59 4.93
CA ARG A 62 12.56 8.81 4.89
C ARG A 62 12.15 9.85 5.93
N GLY A 63 10.99 9.67 6.57
CA GLY A 63 10.50 10.53 7.65
C GLY A 63 10.10 11.94 7.19
N GLY A 64 9.83 12.81 8.17
CA GLY A 64 9.60 14.23 7.95
C GLY A 64 8.41 14.54 7.06
N GLU A 65 8.61 15.39 6.04
CA GLU A 65 7.54 15.78 5.12
C GLU A 65 7.08 14.63 4.22
N GLU A 66 7.99 13.73 3.84
CA GLU A 66 7.67 12.61 2.95
C GLU A 66 6.76 11.60 3.63
N GLU A 67 7.06 11.27 4.89
CA GLU A 67 6.16 10.46 5.73
C GLU A 67 4.79 11.11 5.90
N ARG A 68 4.73 12.43 6.13
CA ARG A 68 3.46 13.14 6.27
C ARG A 68 2.62 13.01 5.00
N ARG A 69 3.21 13.29 3.83
CA ARG A 69 2.52 13.18 2.53
C ARG A 69 2.08 11.75 2.24
N PHE A 70 2.89 10.75 2.61
CA PHE A 70 2.54 9.35 2.47
C PHE A 70 1.27 9.01 3.28
N ARG A 71 1.23 9.40 4.56
CA ARG A 71 0.08 9.16 5.45
C ARG A 71 -1.18 9.89 4.97
N GLU A 72 -1.04 11.14 4.52
CA GLU A 72 -2.15 11.92 3.95
C GLU A 72 -2.77 11.21 2.72
N LEU A 73 -1.93 10.60 1.87
CA LEU A 73 -2.41 9.81 0.72
C LEU A 73 -3.11 8.52 1.14
N GLU A 74 -2.58 7.80 2.14
CA GLU A 74 -3.24 6.61 2.69
C GLU A 74 -4.64 6.95 3.23
N GLU A 75 -4.75 8.00 4.03
CA GLU A 75 -6.02 8.44 4.61
C GLU A 75 -7.02 8.86 3.54
N LYS A 76 -6.57 9.61 2.53
CA LYS A 76 -7.40 10.03 1.41
C LYS A 76 -7.96 8.83 0.64
N LEU A 77 -7.11 7.87 0.27
CA LEU A 77 -7.53 6.70 -0.49
C LEU A 77 -8.45 5.79 0.32
N ARG A 78 -8.19 5.61 1.62
CA ARG A 78 -9.10 4.90 2.53
C ARG A 78 -10.48 5.56 2.58
N ALA A 79 -10.53 6.89 2.66
CA ALA A 79 -11.78 7.65 2.68
C ALA A 79 -12.56 7.52 1.36
N GLU A 80 -11.89 7.63 0.21
CA GLU A 80 -12.51 7.48 -1.12
C GLU A 80 -13.06 6.07 -1.35
N LEU A 81 -12.39 5.05 -0.81
CA LEU A 81 -12.81 3.65 -0.90
C LEU A 81 -13.83 3.23 0.19
N GLY A 82 -14.19 4.13 1.10
CA GLY A 82 -15.13 3.83 2.19
C GLY A 82 -14.60 2.88 3.26
N ILE A 83 -13.28 2.79 3.40
CA ILE A 83 -12.58 1.92 4.34
C ILE A 83 -12.29 2.74 5.60
N ARG A 84 -13.17 2.70 6.60
CA ARG A 84 -13.00 3.38 7.90
C ARG A 84 -12.71 2.41 9.03
#